data_AF-A0A0F3MZX8-F1
#
_entry.id   AF-A0A0F3MZX8-F1
#
_cell.length_a   1.000
_cell.length_b   1.000
_cell.length_c   1.000
_cell.angle_alpha   90.00
_cell.angle_beta   90.00
_cell.angle_gamma   90.00
#
_symmetry.space_group_name_H-M   'P 1'
#
loop_
_entity.id
_entity.type
_entity.pdbx_description
1 polymer ?
#
loop_
_entity_poly.entity_id
_entity_poly.type
_entity_poly.pdbx_seq_one_letter_code
_entity_poly.pdbx_strand_id
1 'polypeptide(L)' 'MLTKYLYYILKSQQNIIYQKQAGSGQPHVYLKDLEDLQIPIPPLEEQQKIVTELDNNQSEI' A
#
# COMPACT_ATOMS: atom_id res chain seq x y z
N MET A 1 -8.93 -9.87 -6.03
CA MET A 1 -8.37 -8.74 -5.27
C MET A 1 -8.45 -7.50 -6.15
N LEU A 2 -8.86 -6.35 -5.61
CA LEU A 2 -8.92 -5.11 -6.38
C LEU A 2 -7.55 -4.41 -6.41
N THR A 3 -7.08 -4.02 -7.60
CA THR A 3 -5.78 -3.32 -7.75
C THR A 3 -5.72 -2.02 -6.97
N LYS A 4 -6.83 -1.27 -6.93
CA LYS A 4 -6.95 -0.03 -6.14
C LYS A 4 -6.81 -0.28 -4.64
N TYR A 5 -7.37 -1.38 -4.13
CA TYR A 5 -7.24 -1.75 -2.72
C TYR A 5 -5.77 -2.00 -2.36
N LEU A 6 -5.07 -2.78 -3.18
CA LEU A 6 -3.64 -3.04 -3.01
C LEU A 6 -2.83 -1.72 -3.05
N TYR A 7 -3.12 -0.85 -4.00
CA TYR A 7 -2.50 0.47 -4.09
C TYR A 7 -2.68 1.27 -2.78
N TYR A 8 -3.89 1.33 -2.25
CA TYR A 8 -4.16 2.08 -1.01
C TYR A 8 -3.46 1.49 0.22
N ILE A 9 -3.39 0.16 0.32
CA ILE A 9 -2.65 -0.51 1.41
C ILE A 9 -1.15 -0.25 1.29
N LEU A 10 -0.57 -0.36 0.08
CA LEU A 10 0.85 -0.06 -0.11
C LEU A 10 1.15 1.42 0.14
N LYS A 11 0.24 2.31 -0.26
CA LYS A 11 0.34 3.76 0.00
C LYS A 11 0.25 4.07 1.49
N SER A 12 -0.63 3.42 2.25
CA SER A 12 -0.72 3.62 3.70
C SER A 12 0.53 3.11 4.43
N GLN A 13 1.19 2.09 3.90
CA GLN A 13 2.45 1.55 4.41
C GLN A 13 3.70 2.21 3.80
N GLN A 14 3.55 3.26 2.98
CA GLN A 14 4.66 3.89 2.25
C GLN A 14 5.82 4.32 3.16
N ASN A 15 5.52 4.84 4.36
CA ASN A 15 6.55 5.21 5.33
C ASN A 15 7.37 4.01 5.80
N ILE A 16 6.73 2.87 6.04
CA ILE A 16 7.40 1.62 6.46
C ILE A 16 8.28 1.10 5.32
N ILE A 17 7.75 1.14 4.09
CA ILE A 17 8.46 0.73 2.88
C ILE A 17 9.71 1.61 2.67
N TYR A 18 9.57 2.93 2.85
CA TYR A 18 10.69 3.85 2.77
C TYR A 18 11.69 3.68 3.91
N GLN A 19 11.28 3.34 5.13
CA GLN A 19 12.24 3.05 6.20
C GLN A 19 13.10 1.81 5.92
N LYS A 20 12.61 0.88 5.11
CA LYS A 20 13.36 -0.31 4.67
C LYS A 20 14.32 -0.02 3.50
N GLN A 21 14.35 1.21 2.98
CA GLN A 21 15.27 1.59 1.91
C GLN A 21 16.73 1.47 2.38
N ALA A 22 17.56 0.79 1.60
CA ALA A 22 18.98 0.61 1.89
C ALA A 22 19.85 1.20 0.76
N GLY A 23 21.07 1.60 1.11
CA GLY A 23 22.04 2.19 0.17
C GLY A 23 22.31 3.68 0.44
N SER A 24 23.59 4.05 0.45
CA SER A 24 24.03 5.41 0.82
C SER A 24 23.96 6.43 -0.33
N GLY A 25 23.75 5.98 -1.58
CA GLY A 25 23.72 6.84 -2.76
C GLY A 25 22.36 6.86 -3.46
N GLN A 26 21.81 5.67 -3.75
CA GLN A 26 20.46 5.52 -4.28
C GLN A 26 19.68 4.60 -3.35
N PRO A 27 18.70 5.11 -2.60
CA PRO A 27 17.89 4.27 -1.76
C PRO A 27 17.09 3.28 -2.62
N HIS A 28 17.20 2.00 -2.30
CA HIS A 28 16.48 0.94 -2.97
C HIS A 28 15.81 0.05 -1.92
N VAL A 29 14.57 -0.37 -2.20
CA VAL A 29 13.86 -1.37 -1.40
C VAL A 29 13.98 -2.70 -2.14
N TYR A 30 14.58 -3.71 -1.52
CA TYR A 30 14.70 -5.01 -2.16
C TYR A 30 13.40 -5.80 -2.04
N LEU A 31 13.16 -6.70 -2.99
CA LEU A 31 11.95 -7.55 -2.99
C LEU A 31 11.81 -8.34 -1.69
N LYS A 32 12.92 -8.90 -1.18
CA LYS A 32 12.98 -9.59 0.11
C LYS A 32 12.45 -8.76 1.29
N ASP A 33 12.59 -7.42 1.23
CA ASP A 33 12.16 -6.54 2.32
C ASP A 33 10.64 -6.27 2.26
N LEU A 34 10.05 -6.51 1.08
CA LEU A 34 8.61 -6.43 0.80
C LEU A 34 7.88 -7.77 1.03
N GLU A 35 8.58 -8.91 0.93
CA GLU A 35 8.00 -10.24 1.15
C GLU A 35 7.41 -10.40 2.56
N ASP A 36 7.96 -9.69 3.55
CA ASP A 36 7.47 -9.66 4.93
C ASP A 36 6.24 -8.76 5.14
N LEU A 37 5.81 -8.00 4.13
CA LEU A 37 4.65 -7.11 4.27
C LEU A 37 3.37 -7.90 4.41
N GLN A 38 2.74 -7.78 5.58
CA GLN A 38 1.43 -8.37 5.82
C GLN A 38 0.35 -7.47 5.22
N ILE A 39 -0.35 -8.03 4.23
CA ILE A 39 -1.49 -7.38 3.56
C ILE A 39 -2.77 -8.05 4.05
N PRO A 40 -3.66 -7.36 4.76
CA PRO A 40 -4.96 -7.91 5.09
C PRO A 40 -5.77 -8.10 3.79
N ILE A 41 -6.40 -9.26 3.63
CA ILE A 41 -7.24 -9.56 2.46
C ILE A 41 -8.67 -9.82 2.94
N PRO A 42 -9.48 -8.75 3.16
CA PRO A 42 -10.89 -8.92 3.52
C PRO A 42 -11.70 -9.41 2.30
N PRO A 43 -12.99 -9.77 2.48
CA PRO A 43 -13.89 -10.12 1.38
C PRO A 43 -14.00 -9.02 0.32
N LEU A 44 -14.37 -9.41 -0.91
CA LEU A 44 -14.37 -8.49 -2.07
C LEU A 44 -15.26 -7.26 -1.86
N GLU A 45 -16.41 -7.44 -1.20
CA GLU A 45 -17.36 -6.36 -0.90
C GLU A 45 -16.75 -5.31 0.04
N GLU A 46 -15.97 -5.75 1.03
CA GLU A 46 -15.30 -4.86 1.98
C GLU A 46 -14.13 -4.12 1.31
N GLN A 47 -13.38 -4.80 0.43
CA GLN A 47 -12.37 -4.15 -0.41
C GLN A 47 -13.00 -3.04 -1.27
N GLN A 48 -14.20 -3.25 -1.82
CA GLN A 48 -14.92 -2.25 -2.61
C GLN A 48 -15.31 -1.04 -1.76
N LYS A 49 -15.89 -1.25 -0.58
CA LYS A 49 -16.28 -0.16 0.33
C LYS A 49 -15.10 0.73 0.69
N ILE A 50 -13.97 0.11 1.09
CA ILE A 50 -12.74 0.82 1.45
C ILE A 50 -12.22 1.66 0.27
N VAL A 51 -12.17 1.08 -0.94
CA VAL A 51 -11.72 1.79 -2.14
C VAL A 51 -12.63 2.97 -2.47
N THR A 52 -13.95 2.78 -2.41
CA THR A 52 -14.92 3.85 -2.69
C THR A 52 -14.78 5.01 -1.70
N GLU A 53 -14.63 4.71 -0.42
CA GLU A 53 -14.46 5.74 0.60
C GLU A 53 -13.16 6.52 0.39
N LEU A 54 -12.05 5.83 0.10
CA LEU A 54 -10.76 6.47 -0.16
C LEU A 54 -10.74 7.27 -1.47
N ASP A 55 -11.35 6.77 -2.54
CA ASP A 55 -11.48 7.50 -3.82
C ASP A 55 -12.27 8.81 -3.64
N ASN A 56 -13.34 8.78 -2.85
CA ASN A 56 -14.14 9.98 -2.55
C ASN A 56 -13.31 11.02 -1.77
N ASN A 57 -12.59 10.58 -0.73
CA ASN A 57 -11.73 11.47 0.07
C ASN A 57 -10.52 12.03 -0.71
N GLN A 58 -10.01 11.30 -1.71
CA GLN A 58 -8.90 11.76 -2.57
C GLN A 58 -9.37 12.79 -3.61
N SER A 59 -10.67 12.86 -3.91
CA SER A 59 -11.24 13.74 -4.94
C SER A 59 -11.54 15.16 -4.44
N GLU A 60 -11.43 15.40 -3.14
CA GLU A 60 -11.69 16.71 -2.51
C GLU A 60 -10.41 17.52 -2.18
N ILE A 61 -9.25 17.15 -2.74
CA ILE A 61 -7.96 17.87 -2.55
C ILE A 61 -7.42 18.36 -3.90
#